data_AF-A0A947KWS6-F1
#
_entry.id   AF-A0A947KWS6-F1
#
_cell.length_a   1.000
_cell.length_b   1.000
_cell.length_c   1.000
_cell.angle_alpha   90.00
_cell.angle_beta   90.00
_cell.angle_gamma   90.00
#
_symmetry.space_group_name_H-M   'P 1'
#
loop_
_entity.id
_entity.type
_entity.pdbx_description
1 polymer ?
#
loop_
_entity_poly.entity_id
_entity_poly.type
_entity_poly.pdbx_seq_one_letter_code
_entity_poly.pdbx_strand_id
1 'polypeptide(L)'
;MTKEEMDSLTEGLDSKAAKVRALYSAGVSAGDIGRYIGIRYQHVYNVLLRAGLIAKAAPATSPASALNPDSEIIVARIGKNGGIELPDSVMERYGLKAGEAVYCQALPEGLMVLSQEAALAHVTRMAREKMPEQAALIEALLKGRSST
;
A
#
# COMPACT_ATOMS: atom_id res chain seq x y z
N MET A 1 -9.30 3.59 -24.35
CA MET A 1 -10.01 2.78 -25.35
C MET A 1 -11.09 3.63 -25.98
N THR A 2 -11.07 3.77 -27.31
CA THR A 2 -12.04 4.56 -28.07
C THR A 2 -13.36 3.83 -28.20
N LYS A 3 -14.40 4.52 -28.66
CA LYS A 3 -15.72 3.92 -28.88
C LYS A 3 -15.68 2.86 -29.98
N GLU A 4 -14.94 3.09 -31.07
CA GLU A 4 -14.84 2.12 -32.17
C GLU A 4 -14.19 0.80 -31.71
N GLU A 5 -13.17 0.88 -30.86
CA GLU A 5 -12.54 -0.29 -30.24
C GLU A 5 -13.54 -1.07 -29.36
N MET A 6 -14.39 -0.36 -28.61
CA MET A 6 -15.45 -0.99 -27.81
C MET A 6 -16.54 -1.65 -28.66
N ASP A 7 -16.89 -1.03 -29.78
CA ASP A 7 -17.87 -1.56 -30.73
C ASP A 7 -17.35 -2.87 -31.34
N SER A 8 -16.10 -2.91 -31.78
CA SER A 8 -15.47 -4.13 -32.32
C SER A 8 -15.41 -5.27 -31.29
N LEU A 9 -15.10 -4.97 -30.03
CA LEU A 9 -15.04 -5.96 -28.95
C LEU A 9 -16.42 -6.50 -28.51
N THR A 10 -17.51 -5.82 -28.88
CA THR A 10 -18.86 -6.18 -28.46
C THR A 10 -19.78 -6.60 -29.60
N GLU A 11 -19.26 -6.62 -30.82
CA GLU A 11 -19.92 -7.11 -32.01
C GLU A 11 -20.30 -8.59 -31.85
N GLY A 12 -21.52 -8.95 -32.22
CA GLY A 12 -22.03 -10.33 -32.09
C GLY A 12 -22.37 -10.80 -30.67
N LEU A 13 -22.27 -9.95 -29.64
CA LEU A 13 -22.66 -10.31 -28.27
C LEU A 13 -24.11 -9.92 -27.96
N ASP A 14 -24.97 -10.92 -27.75
CA ASP A 14 -26.41 -10.74 -27.59
C ASP A 14 -26.86 -10.20 -26.22
N SER A 15 -25.97 -10.20 -25.22
CA SER A 15 -26.32 -9.74 -23.87
C SER A 15 -25.40 -8.65 -23.35
N LYS A 16 -25.98 -7.69 -22.63
CA LYS A 16 -25.24 -6.66 -21.90
C LYS A 16 -24.19 -7.27 -20.98
N ALA A 17 -24.50 -8.41 -20.34
CA ALA A 17 -23.56 -9.12 -19.48
C ALA A 17 -22.37 -9.75 -20.24
N ALA A 18 -22.58 -10.22 -21.47
CA ALA A 18 -21.48 -10.68 -22.33
C ALA A 18 -20.57 -9.50 -22.73
N LYS A 19 -21.18 -8.36 -23.14
CA LYS A 19 -20.44 -7.13 -23.48
C LYS A 19 -19.61 -6.60 -22.31
N VAL A 20 -20.18 -6.56 -21.10
CA VAL A 20 -19.47 -6.18 -19.88
C VAL A 20 -18.23 -7.05 -19.65
N ARG A 21 -18.36 -8.38 -19.77
CA ARG A 21 -17.24 -9.31 -19.53
C ARG A 21 -16.15 -9.17 -20.60
N ALA A 22 -16.53 -9.02 -21.86
CA ALA A 22 -15.59 -8.84 -22.97
C ALA A 22 -14.78 -7.54 -22.80
N LEU A 23 -15.46 -6.41 -22.56
CA LEU A 23 -14.80 -5.12 -22.34
C LEU A 23 -13.91 -5.12 -21.08
N TYR A 24 -14.36 -5.76 -20.00
CA TYR A 24 -13.55 -5.87 -18.79
C TYR A 24 -12.29 -6.72 -19.01
N SER A 25 -12.41 -7.81 -19.77
CA SER A 25 -11.26 -8.66 -20.14
C SER A 25 -10.27 -7.91 -21.05
N ALA A 26 -10.73 -6.91 -21.80
CA ALA A 26 -9.90 -6.00 -22.59
C ALA A 26 -9.31 -4.83 -21.76
N GLY A 27 -9.52 -4.80 -20.44
CA GLY A 27 -8.93 -3.81 -19.53
C GLY A 27 -9.73 -2.51 -19.38
N VAL A 28 -10.99 -2.47 -19.83
CA VAL A 28 -11.84 -1.27 -19.68
C VAL A 28 -12.35 -1.16 -18.24
N SER A 29 -12.35 0.07 -17.70
CA SER A 29 -12.87 0.33 -16.36
C SER A 29 -14.39 0.07 -16.29
N ALA A 30 -14.88 -0.41 -15.14
CA ALA A 30 -16.32 -0.63 -14.95
C ALA A 30 -17.18 0.66 -15.12
N GLY A 31 -16.60 1.83 -14.83
CA GLY A 31 -17.23 3.13 -15.06
C GLY A 31 -17.38 3.44 -16.55
N ASP A 32 -16.33 3.21 -17.34
CA ASP A 32 -16.35 3.40 -18.80
C ASP A 32 -17.28 2.40 -19.49
N ILE A 33 -17.30 1.14 -19.03
CA ILE A 33 -18.24 0.11 -19.51
C ILE A 33 -19.69 0.56 -19.27
N GLY A 34 -19.99 1.11 -18.09
CA GLY A 34 -21.31 1.62 -17.76
C GLY A 34 -21.75 2.77 -18.67
N ARG A 35 -20.83 3.72 -18.93
CA ARG A 35 -21.05 4.84 -19.86
C ARG A 35 -21.29 4.37 -21.29
N TYR A 36 -20.48 3.44 -21.78
CA TYR A 36 -20.56 2.93 -23.14
C TYR A 36 -21.83 2.11 -23.39
N ILE A 37 -22.17 1.17 -22.49
CA ILE A 37 -23.36 0.29 -22.63
C ILE A 37 -24.66 1.03 -22.26
N GLY A 38 -24.57 2.15 -21.53
CA GLY A 38 -25.74 2.90 -21.05
C GLY A 38 -26.43 2.22 -19.86
N ILE A 39 -25.66 1.64 -18.94
CA ILE A 39 -26.18 0.99 -17.72
C ILE A 39 -25.51 1.56 -16.48
N ARG A 40 -26.23 1.51 -15.35
CA ARG A 40 -25.69 1.94 -14.06
C ARG A 40 -24.47 1.10 -13.67
N TYR A 41 -23.50 1.77 -13.05
CA TYR A 41 -22.29 1.16 -12.49
C TYR A 41 -22.59 -0.09 -11.65
N GLN A 42 -23.62 -0.05 -10.79
CA GLN A 42 -24.02 -1.19 -9.95
C GLN A 42 -24.37 -2.44 -10.77
N HIS A 43 -24.94 -2.28 -11.97
CA HIS A 43 -25.24 -3.41 -12.85
C HIS A 43 -23.96 -4.03 -13.40
N VAL A 44 -23.01 -3.21 -13.84
CA VAL A 44 -21.68 -3.65 -14.29
C VAL A 44 -20.97 -4.39 -13.17
N TYR A 45 -20.92 -3.80 -11.97
CA TYR A 45 -20.34 -4.40 -10.77
C TYR A 45 -20.94 -5.77 -10.46
N ASN A 46 -22.26 -5.89 -10.44
CA ASN A 46 -22.93 -7.16 -10.16
C ASN A 46 -22.65 -8.22 -11.23
N VAL A 47 -22.54 -7.85 -12.51
CA VAL A 47 -22.17 -8.78 -13.59
C VAL A 47 -20.75 -9.29 -13.37
N LEU A 48 -19.79 -8.40 -13.11
CA LEU A 48 -18.39 -8.77 -12.89
C LEU A 48 -18.23 -9.62 -11.62
N LEU A 49 -18.94 -9.27 -10.54
CA LEU A 49 -18.92 -9.99 -9.28
C LEU A 49 -19.45 -11.41 -9.44
N ARG A 50 -20.60 -11.57 -10.12
CA ARG A 50 -21.18 -12.90 -10.39
C ARG A 50 -20.34 -13.73 -11.34
N ALA A 51 -19.57 -13.08 -12.22
CA ALA A 51 -18.62 -13.74 -13.11
C ALA A 51 -17.29 -14.10 -12.42
N GLY A 52 -17.09 -13.72 -11.15
CA GLY A 52 -15.83 -13.94 -10.44
C GLY A 52 -14.66 -13.09 -10.95
N LEU A 53 -14.93 -12.08 -11.80
CA LEU A 53 -13.92 -11.19 -12.38
C LEU A 53 -13.50 -10.08 -11.40
N ILE A 54 -14.36 -9.78 -10.42
CA ILE A 54 -14.05 -8.92 -9.29
C ILE A 54 -14.52 -9.59 -8.00
N ALA A 55 -13.78 -9.41 -6.92
CA ALA A 55 -14.21 -9.85 -5.60
C ALA A 55 -15.15 -8.82 -4.96
N LYS A 56 -16.11 -9.30 -4.15
CA LYS A 56 -16.85 -8.41 -3.26
C LYS A 56 -15.84 -7.86 -2.28
N ALA A 57 -15.59 -6.55 -2.33
CA ALA A 57 -14.82 -5.90 -1.28
C ALA A 57 -15.55 -6.18 0.03
N ALA A 58 -14.89 -6.89 0.95
CA ALA A 58 -15.37 -6.98 2.32
C ALA A 58 -15.57 -5.54 2.83
N PRO A 59 -16.59 -5.26 3.65
CA PRO A 59 -16.73 -3.95 4.27
C PRO A 59 -15.39 -3.61 4.92
N ALA A 60 -14.80 -2.49 4.48
CA ALA A 60 -13.49 -2.04 4.91
C ALA A 60 -13.50 -1.88 6.42
N THR A 61 -12.96 -2.88 7.12
CA THR A 61 -12.62 -2.77 8.53
C THR A 61 -11.24 -2.12 8.55
N SER A 62 -11.21 -0.79 8.37
CA SER A 62 -10.01 0.05 8.37
C SER A 62 -8.96 -0.28 7.29
N PRO A 63 -8.22 0.72 6.77
CA PRO A 63 -7.17 0.47 5.79
C PRO A 63 -5.94 -0.10 6.51
N ALA A 64 -5.96 -1.39 6.79
CA ALA A 64 -4.80 -2.15 7.21
C ALA A 64 -4.54 -3.23 6.16
N SER A 65 -3.98 -2.85 5.02
CA SER A 65 -3.08 -3.74 4.26
C SER A 65 -2.41 -2.99 3.10
N ALA A 66 -1.38 -2.23 3.44
CA ALA A 66 -0.11 -2.31 2.73
C ALA A 66 1.00 -2.66 3.72
N LEU A 67 0.63 -3.32 4.83
CA LEU A 67 1.60 -3.83 5.77
C LEU A 67 2.02 -5.22 5.27
N ASN A 68 3.32 -5.47 5.27
CA ASN A 68 3.95 -6.73 4.87
C ASN A 68 3.14 -7.93 5.44
N PRO A 69 2.98 -9.08 4.77
CA PRO A 69 2.27 -10.24 5.35
C PRO A 69 2.80 -10.70 6.72
N ASP A 70 4.04 -10.31 7.08
CA ASP A 70 4.66 -10.55 8.40
C ASP A 70 4.46 -9.41 9.41
N SER A 71 3.67 -8.38 9.09
CA SER A 71 3.46 -7.24 9.98
C SER A 71 2.37 -7.54 11.00
N GLU A 72 2.68 -7.31 12.27
CA GLU A 72 1.71 -7.35 13.36
C GLU A 72 1.24 -5.92 13.69
N ILE A 73 -0.07 -5.72 13.84
CA ILE A 73 -0.62 -4.48 14.37
C ILE A 73 -0.50 -4.52 15.89
N ILE A 74 0.31 -3.61 16.44
CA ILE A 74 0.49 -3.45 17.88
C ILE A 74 -0.36 -2.28 18.35
N VAL A 75 -1.12 -2.47 19.43
CA VAL A 75 -1.83 -1.39 20.11
C VAL A 75 -0.93 -0.84 21.22
N ALA A 76 -0.49 0.40 21.07
CA ALA A 76 0.25 1.16 22.09
C ALA A 76 -0.64 2.27 22.66
N ARG A 77 -0.34 2.72 23.88
CA ARG A 77 -1.05 3.84 24.53
C ARG A 77 -0.23 5.10 24.47
N ILE A 78 -0.88 6.25 24.50
CA ILE A 78 -0.20 7.54 24.67
C ILE A 78 -0.17 7.84 26.17
N GLY A 79 1.03 7.90 26.73
CA GLY A 79 1.27 8.28 28.12
C GLY A 79 1.02 9.78 28.36
N LYS A 80 1.02 10.18 29.63
CA LYS A 80 0.66 11.55 30.07
C LYS A 80 1.53 12.66 29.46
N ASN A 81 2.73 12.34 29.01
CA ASN A 81 3.69 13.29 28.43
C ASN A 81 3.74 13.24 26.90
N GLY A 82 2.77 12.58 26.25
CA GLY A 82 2.75 12.41 24.79
C GLY A 82 3.69 11.31 24.27
N GLY A 83 4.36 10.58 25.16
CA GLY A 83 5.16 9.40 24.80
C GLY A 83 4.27 8.22 24.44
N ILE A 84 4.74 7.35 23.53
CA ILE A 84 4.06 6.10 23.20
C ILE A 84 4.56 5.02 24.17
N GLU A 85 3.64 4.46 24.96
CA GLU A 85 3.89 3.33 25.85
C GLU A 85 3.79 2.04 25.03
N LEU A 86 4.95 1.47 24.71
CA LEU A 86 5.06 0.20 24.00
C LEU A 86 4.79 -0.96 24.97
N PRO A 87 4.04 -2.01 24.54
CA PRO A 87 3.89 -3.22 25.33
C PRO A 87 5.23 -3.94 25.57
N ASP A 88 5.35 -4.61 26.73
CA ASP A 88 6.56 -5.36 27.10
C ASP A 88 6.98 -6.38 26.04
N SER A 89 6.00 -7.05 25.41
CA SER A 89 6.24 -8.02 24.34
C SER A 89 6.94 -7.43 23.12
N VAL A 90 6.74 -6.14 22.85
CA VAL A 90 7.38 -5.41 21.75
C VAL A 90 8.76 -4.96 22.17
N MET A 91 8.89 -4.46 23.40
CA MET A 91 10.18 -4.07 23.96
C MET A 91 11.15 -5.25 23.99
N GLU A 92 10.71 -6.42 24.47
CA GLU A 92 11.51 -7.65 24.51
C GLU A 92 11.89 -8.14 23.11
N ARG A 93 10.91 -8.20 22.19
CA ARG A 93 11.12 -8.68 20.82
C ARG A 93 12.19 -7.89 20.08
N TYR A 94 12.22 -6.58 20.30
CA TYR A 94 13.17 -5.68 19.62
C TYR A 94 14.33 -5.22 20.52
N GLY A 95 14.43 -5.76 21.74
CA GLY A 95 15.51 -5.43 22.68
C GLY A 95 15.53 -3.98 23.16
N LEU A 96 14.40 -3.27 23.10
CA LEU A 96 14.30 -1.84 23.42
C LEU A 96 14.31 -1.61 24.94
N LYS A 97 15.04 -0.59 25.39
CA LYS A 97 15.04 -0.17 26.80
C LYS A 97 14.42 1.20 27.00
N ALA A 98 13.77 1.41 28.14
CA ALA A 98 13.26 2.72 28.51
C ALA A 98 14.40 3.75 28.56
N GLY A 99 14.20 4.89 27.89
CA GLY A 99 15.21 5.95 27.77
C GLY A 99 16.19 5.77 26.60
N GLU A 100 16.12 4.66 25.87
CA GLU A 100 16.88 4.46 24.64
C GLU A 100 16.27 5.22 23.47
N ALA A 101 17.12 5.74 22.57
CA ALA A 101 16.66 6.43 21.38
C ALA A 101 16.10 5.43 20.36
N VAL A 102 14.89 5.68 19.89
CA VAL A 102 14.27 4.94 18.78
C VAL A 102 14.22 5.83 17.54
N TYR A 103 14.40 5.22 16.36
CA TYR A 103 14.30 5.93 15.10
C TYR A 103 12.88 5.80 14.57
N CYS A 104 12.24 6.93 14.28
CA CYS A 104 10.88 6.93 13.76
C CYS A 104 10.84 7.58 12.38
N GLN A 105 10.13 6.95 11.45
CA GLN A 105 9.79 7.52 10.17
C GLN A 105 8.32 7.96 10.19
N ALA A 106 8.08 9.24 9.89
CA ALA A 106 6.74 9.75 9.66
C ALA A 106 6.31 9.44 8.22
N LEU A 107 5.18 8.77 8.07
CA LEU A 107 4.51 8.45 6.81
C LEU A 107 3.14 9.15 6.78
N PRO A 108 2.53 9.38 5.60
CA PRO A 108 1.18 9.92 5.50
C PRO A 108 0.13 9.14 6.31
N GLU A 109 0.31 7.82 6.41
CA GLU A 109 -0.58 6.87 7.06
C GLU A 109 -0.23 6.58 8.53
N GLY A 110 0.92 7.06 9.04
CA GLY A 110 1.30 6.81 10.43
C GLY A 110 2.77 6.99 10.76
N LEU A 111 3.16 6.47 11.93
CA LEU A 111 4.54 6.50 12.42
C LEU A 111 5.10 5.07 12.38
N MET A 112 6.20 4.87 11.67
CA MET A 112 6.93 3.60 11.65
C MET A 112 8.16 3.71 12.55
N VAL A 113 8.24 2.84 13.55
CA VAL A 113 9.44 2.71 14.40
C VAL A 113 10.41 1.76 13.71
N LEU A 114 11.66 2.17 13.60
CA LEU A 114 12.75 1.47 12.91
C LEU A 114 13.83 1.11 13.93
N SER A 115 14.47 -0.05 13.72
CA SER A 115 15.76 -0.32 14.34
C SER A 115 16.82 0.65 13.79
N GLN A 116 17.92 0.82 14.51
CA GLN A 116 19.04 1.64 14.04
C GLN A 116 19.57 1.17 12.68
N GLU A 117 19.70 -0.14 12.49
CA GLU A 117 20.15 -0.73 11.22
C GLU A 117 19.17 -0.43 10.08
N ALA A 118 17.86 -0.60 10.31
CA ALA A 118 16.83 -0.29 9.33
C ALA A 118 16.78 1.21 8.99
N ALA A 119 16.97 2.08 9.97
CA ALA A 119 17.08 3.52 9.76
C ALA A 119 18.30 3.87 8.89
N LEU A 120 19.46 3.25 9.16
CA LEU A 120 20.69 3.45 8.39
C LEU A 120 20.53 2.99 6.94
N ALA A 121 19.93 1.80 6.75
CA ALA A 121 19.64 1.25 5.42
C ALA A 121 18.68 2.17 4.65
N HIS A 122 17.66 2.70 5.32
CA HIS A 122 16.70 3.63 4.73
C HIS A 122 17.37 4.92 4.25
N VAL A 123 18.19 5.55 5.11
CA VAL A 123 18.94 6.77 4.78
C VAL A 123 19.91 6.52 3.63
N THR A 124 20.60 5.39 3.65
CA THR A 124 21.56 5.00 2.60
C THR A 124 20.87 4.83 1.25
N ARG A 125 19.72 4.14 1.21
CA ARG A 125 18.90 3.99 0.00
C ARG A 125 18.46 5.35 -0.54
N MET A 126 17.94 6.23 0.31
CA MET A 126 17.54 7.57 -0.12
C MET A 126 18.71 8.39 -0.66
N ALA A 127 19.89 8.29 -0.03
CA ALA A 127 21.09 8.98 -0.50
C ALA A 127 21.50 8.50 -1.90
N ARG A 128 21.43 7.20 -2.18
CA ARG A 128 21.70 6.64 -3.51
C ARG A 128 20.72 7.12 -4.57
N GLU A 129 19.43 7.22 -4.24
CA GLU A 129 18.39 7.64 -5.18
C GLU A 129 18.44 9.14 -5.50
N LYS A 130 18.71 9.98 -4.50
CA LYS A 130 18.65 11.45 -4.65
C LYS A 130 20.01 12.10 -4.93
N MET A 131 21.10 11.45 -4.52
CA MET A 131 22.46 12.03 -4.51
C MET A 131 23.51 10.95 -4.83
N PRO A 132 23.46 10.33 -6.03
CA PRO A 132 24.31 9.19 -6.37
C PRO A 132 25.81 9.53 -6.33
N GLU A 133 26.20 10.74 -6.70
CA GLU A 133 27.60 11.19 -6.67
C GLU A 133 28.14 11.38 -5.24
N GLN A 134 27.27 11.69 -4.27
CA GLN A 134 27.67 11.87 -2.86
C GLN A 134 27.38 10.62 -1.99
N ALA A 135 26.77 9.58 -2.55
CA ALA A 135 26.34 8.39 -1.80
C ALA A 135 27.52 7.70 -1.09
N ALA A 136 28.67 7.58 -1.74
CA ALA A 136 29.87 6.96 -1.16
C ALA A 136 30.42 7.74 0.06
N LEU A 137 30.35 9.09 0.01
CA LEU A 137 30.78 9.95 1.12
C LEU A 137 29.79 9.87 2.30
N ILE A 138 28.48 9.86 2.01
CA ILE A 138 27.42 9.74 3.02
C ILE A 138 27.51 8.38 3.72
N GLU A 139 27.71 7.28 2.98
CA GLU A 139 27.91 5.95 3.56
C GLU A 139 29.14 5.87 4.48
N ALA A 140 30.25 6.50 4.08
CA ALA A 140 31.46 6.56 4.90
C ALA A 140 31.24 7.34 6.21
N LEU A 141 30.55 8.48 6.17
CA LEU A 141 30.23 9.30 7.34
C LEU A 141 29.26 8.60 8.30
N LEU A 142 28.30 7.85 7.75
CA LEU A 142 27.32 7.09 8.52
C LEU A 142 27.95 5.88 9.23
N LYS A 143 28.87 5.15 8.56
CA LYS A 143 29.64 4.06 9.18
C LYS A 143 30.61 4.52 10.27
N GLY A 144 31.12 5.75 10.17
CA GLY A 144 32.06 6.31 11.16
C GLY A 144 31.43 6.67 12.50
N ARG A 145 30.09 6.80 12.60
CA ARG A 145 29.39 7.24 13.83
C ARG A 145 28.84 6.10 14.68
N SER A 146 28.90 4.85 14.22
CA SER A 146 28.39 3.66 14.94
C SER A 146 29.40 3.02 15.90
N SER A 147 30.56 3.64 16.14
CA SER A 147 31.63 3.10 17.00
C SER A 147 31.87 3.89 18.30
N THR A 148 30.82 4.48 18.90
CA THR A 148 30.92 5.16 20.21
C THR A 148 29.66 4.87 21.00
#